data_AF-A0A945PFK3-F1
#
_entry.id   AF-A0A945PFK3-F1
#
_cell.length_a   1.000
_cell.length_b   1.000
_cell.length_c   1.000
_cell.angle_alpha   90.00
_cell.angle_beta   90.00
_cell.angle_gamma   90.00
#
_symmetry.space_group_name_H-M   'P 1'
#
loop_
_entity.id
_entity.type
_entity.pdbx_description
1 polymer ?
#
loop_
_entity_poly.entity_id
_entity_poly.type
_entity_poly.pdbx_seq_one_letter_code
_entity_poly.pdbx_strand_id
1 'polypeptide(L)' 'MTSVPRDQIERVARIYHSNLDAARALGIAQRSFSRLCKRYEVETPYARKRRDLASCRRAA' A
#
# COMPACT_ATOMS: atom_id res chain seq x y z
N MET A 1 -1.28 -18.72 -11.13
CA MET A 1 -1.59 -17.40 -10.54
C MET A 1 -0.36 -16.52 -10.73
N THR A 2 -0.47 -15.47 -11.54
CA THR A 2 0.62 -14.53 -11.85
C THR A 2 0.99 -13.75 -10.59
N SER A 3 2.11 -14.12 -9.95
CA SER A 3 2.60 -13.40 -8.79
C SER A 3 3.09 -12.02 -9.25
N VAL A 4 2.46 -10.95 -8.76
CA VAL A 4 2.96 -9.58 -8.96
C VAL A 4 4.34 -9.49 -8.29
N PRO A 5 5.40 -9.11 -9.01
CA PRO A 5 6.74 -9.01 -8.43
C PRO A 5 6.80 -7.92 -7.37
N ARG A 6 7.67 -8.11 -6.37
CA ARG A 6 7.82 -7.19 -5.23
C ARG A 6 8.11 -5.76 -5.68
N ASP A 7 9.01 -5.57 -6.65
CA ASP A 7 9.38 -4.24 -7.16
C ASP A 7 8.19 -3.47 -7.72
N GLN A 8 7.26 -4.19 -8.36
CA GLN A 8 6.05 -3.58 -8.89
C GLN A 8 5.13 -3.13 -7.74
N ILE A 9 4.93 -3.97 -6.73
CA ILE A 9 4.17 -3.61 -5.52
C ILE A 9 4.79 -2.38 -4.83
N GLU A 10 6.11 -2.34 -4.65
CA GLU A 10 6.82 -1.22 -4.03
C GLU A 10 6.66 0.07 -4.82
N ARG A 11 6.82 0.01 -6.15
CA ARG A 11 6.68 1.17 -7.01
C ARG A 11 5.27 1.75 -6.94
N VAL A 12 4.25 0.89 -6.99
CA VAL A 12 2.85 1.32 -6.92
C VAL A 12 2.52 1.86 -5.53
N ALA A 13 2.99 1.22 -4.46
CA ALA A 13 2.82 1.69 -3.09
C ALA A 13 3.52 3.04 -2.82
N ARG A 14 4.59 3.37 -3.56
CA ARG A 14 5.25 4.67 -3.48
C ARG A 14 4.56 5.76 -4.29
N ILE A 15 4.08 5.44 -5.50
CA ILE A 15 3.45 6.40 -6.42
C ILE A 15 2.05 6.80 -5.95
N TYR A 16 1.26 5.85 -5.48
CA TYR A 16 -0.14 6.09 -5.14
C TYR A 16 -0.34 6.36 -3.65
N HIS A 17 -1.26 7.29 -3.36
CA HIS A 17 -1.57 7.72 -1.99
C HIS A 17 -2.66 6.86 -1.32
N SER A 18 -3.28 5.93 -2.06
CA SER A 18 -4.37 5.09 -1.58
C SER A 18 -4.19 3.63 -2.01
N ASN A 19 -4.57 2.72 -1.13
CA ASN A 19 -4.60 1.28 -1.44
C ASN A 19 -5.58 0.97 -2.58
N LEU A 20 -6.62 1.79 -2.77
CA LEU A 20 -7.60 1.60 -3.85
C LEU A 20 -6.97 1.90 -5.22
N ASP A 21 -6.29 3.04 -5.34
CA ASP A 21 -5.68 3.46 -6.61
C ASP A 21 -4.51 2.55 -6.99
N ALA A 22 -3.72 2.14 -5.99
CA ALA A 22 -2.66 1.16 -6.19
C ALA A 22 -3.20 -0.19 -6.69
N ALA A 23 -4.31 -0.66 -6.12
CA ALA A 23 -4.94 -1.91 -6.54
C ALA A 23 -5.54 -1.79 -7.96
N ARG A 24 -6.15 -0.66 -8.30
CA ARG A 24 -6.66 -0.36 -9.64
C ARG A 24 -5.56 -0.33 -10.70
N ALA A 25 -4.42 0.30 -10.40
CA ALA A 25 -3.27 0.37 -11.29
C ALA A 25 -2.68 -1.01 -11.60
N LEU A 26 -2.77 -1.95 -10.66
CA LEU A 26 -2.35 -3.33 -10.81
C LEU A 26 -3.44 -4.25 -11.37
N GLY A 27 -4.66 -3.75 -11.58
CA GLY A 27 -5.80 -4.56 -12.01
C GLY A 27 -6.23 -5.62 -10.99
N ILE A 28 -5.96 -5.42 -9.70
CA ILE A 28 -6.29 -6.37 -8.64
C ILE A 28 -7.28 -5.79 -7.64
N ALA A 29 -7.91 -6.66 -6.86
CA ALA A 29 -8.74 -6.23 -5.74
C ALA A 29 -7.91 -5.58 -4.63
N GLN A 30 -8.48 -4.56 -3.97
CA GLN A 30 -7.83 -3.85 -2.85
C GLN A 30 -7.41 -4.79 -1.70
N ARG A 31 -8.21 -5.82 -1.40
CA ARG A 31 -7.86 -6.84 -0.40
C ARG A 31 -6.65 -7.67 -0.82
N SER A 32 -6.52 -7.98 -2.11
CA SER A 32 -5.35 -8.68 -2.66
C SER A 32 -4.10 -7.81 -2.55
N PHE A 33 -4.19 -6.52 -2.89
CA PHE A 33 -3.07 -5.58 -2.74
C PHE A 33 -2.60 -5.48 -1.28
N SER A 34 -3.54 -5.35 -0.33
CA SER A 34 -3.21 -5.32 1.10
C SER A 34 -2.51 -6.59 1.58
N ARG A 35 -2.93 -7.77 1.08
CA ARG A 35 -2.27 -9.05 1.38
C ARG A 35 -0.86 -9.14 0.78
N LEU A 36 -0.68 -8.66 -0.45
CA LEU A 36 0.63 -8.64 -1.11
C LEU A 36 1.60 -7.70 -0.40
N CYS A 37 1.15 -6.51 0.01
CA CYS A 37 1.98 -5.59 0.80
C CYS A 37 2.44 -6.23 2.12
N LYS A 38 1.54 -6.94 2.83
CA LYS A 38 1.93 -7.68 4.04
C LYS A 38 2.93 -8.81 3.75
N ARG A 39 2.73 -9.55 2.65
CA ARG A 39 3.61 -10.66 2.26
C ARG A 39 5.03 -10.19 1.92
N TYR A 40 5.14 -9.03 1.27
CA TYR A 40 6.41 -8.45 0.85
C TYR A 40 6.97 -7.43 1.85
N GLU A 41 6.35 -7.30 3.03
CA GLU A 41 6.72 -6.34 4.08
C GLU A 41 6.81 -4.88 3.58
N VAL A 42 5.99 -4.54 2.58
CA VAL A 42 5.91 -3.20 1.99
C VAL A 42 4.90 -2.36 2.78
N GLU A 43 5.31 -1.17 3.18
CA GLU A 43 4.41 -0.22 3.83
C GLU A 43 3.29 0.22 2.86
N THR A 44 2.04 -0.09 3.21
CA THR A 44 0.90 0.34 2.39
C THR A 44 0.70 1.87 2.48
N PRO A 45 0.20 2.51 1.41
CA PRO A 45 -0.18 3.93 1.45
C PRO A 45 -1.11 4.28 2.61
N TYR A 46 -2.06 3.38 2.92
CA TYR A 46 -2.95 3.54 4.07
C TYR A 46 -2.22 3.51 5.41
N ALA A 47 -1.25 2.60 5.59
CA ALA A 47 -0.44 2.52 6.79
C ALA A 47 0.42 3.78 6.98
N ARG A 48 1.01 4.30 5.89
CA ARG A 48 1.75 5.57 5.89
C ARG A 48 0.84 6.71 6.33
N LYS A 49 -0.30 6.90 5.66
CA LYS A 49 -1.27 7.95 6.02
C LYS A 49 -1.74 7.84 7.48
N ARG A 50 -1.97 6.62 7.97
CA ARG A 50 -2.37 6.40 9.37
C ARG A 50 -1.25 6.75 10.34
N ARG A 51 0.01 6.48 9.99
CA ARG A 51 1.18 6.86 10.78
C ARG A 51 1.33 8.38 10.83
N ASP A 52 1.15 9.07 9.71
CA ASP A 52 1.18 10.53 9.64
C ASP A 52 0.06 11.17 10.48
N LEU A 53 -1.14 10.57 10.48
CA LEU A 53 -2.23 11.02 11.34
C LEU A 53 -1.93 10.75 12.83
N ALA A 54 -1.31 9.62 13.15
CA ALA A 54 -0.94 9.28 14.53
C ALA A 54 0.19 10.16 15.05
N SER A 55 1.16 10.56 14.21
CA SER A 55 2.21 11.50 14.61
C SER A 55 1.64 12.89 14.88
N CYS A 56 0.74 13.40 14.03
CA CYS A 56 0.03 14.65 14.30
C CYS A 56 -0.77 14.62 15.60
N ARG A 57 -1.41 13.48 15.91
CA ARG A 57 -2.25 13.33 17.11
C ARG A 57 -1.46 13.17 18.41
N ARG A 58 -0.17 12.85 18.34
CA ARG A 58 0.74 12.79 19.50
C ARG A 58 1.45 14.12 19.79
N ALA A 59 1.36 15.09 18.89
CA ALA A 59 1.97 16.41 19.02
C ALA A 59 0.97 17.49 19.48
N ALA A 60 -0.26 17.10 19.85
CA ALA A 60 -1.30 17.95 20.43
C ALA A 60 -1.59 17.49 21.86
#